data_AF-A0A7C6LE43-F1
#
_entry.id   AF-A0A7C6LE43-F1
#
_cell.length_a   1.000
_cell.length_b   1.000
_cell.length_c   1.000
_cell.angle_alpha   90.00
_cell.angle_beta   90.00
_cell.angle_gamma   90.00
#
_symmetry.space_group_name_H-M   'P 1'
#
loop_
_entity.id
_entity.type
_entity.pdbx_description
1 polymer ?
#
loop_
_entity_poly.entity_id
_entity_poly.type
_entity_poly.pdbx_seq_one_letter_code
_entity_poly.pdbx_strand_id
1 'polypeptide(L)' 'MDKLAVAGIYFEQAFANVPMCTPNRAVMLSGCYPIQNRVPANDIELSPSQARIN' A
#
# COMPACT_ATOMS: atom_id res chain seq x y z
N MET A 1 7.67 -11.03 -15.99
CA MET A 1 8.19 -10.22 -14.88
C MET A 1 9.64 -9.82 -15.15
N ASP A 2 10.53 -10.75 -15.48
CA ASP A 2 11.97 -10.46 -15.68
C ASP A 2 12.25 -9.43 -16.79
N LYS A 3 11.54 -9.50 -17.93
CA LYS A 3 11.65 -8.47 -18.99
C LYS A 3 11.32 -7.06 -18.49
N LEU A 4 10.35 -6.92 -17.58
CA LEU A 4 9.99 -5.63 -16.96
C LEU A 4 11.06 -5.20 -15.95
N ALA A 5 11.60 -6.14 -15.17
CA ALA A 5 12.67 -5.87 -14.22
C ALA A 5 13.96 -5.38 -14.92
N VAL A 6 14.36 -6.03 -16.03
CA VAL A 6 15.53 -5.64 -16.83
C VAL A 6 15.35 -4.28 -17.50
N ALA A 7 14.12 -3.95 -17.93
CA ALA A 7 13.82 -2.67 -18.56
C ALA A 7 13.61 -1.53 -17.54
N GLY A 8 13.65 -1.79 -16.24
CA GLY A 8 13.31 -0.84 -15.18
C GLY A 8 14.20 -0.96 -13.94
N ILE A 9 13.64 -0.62 -12.78
CA ILE A 9 14.29 -0.77 -11.47
C ILE A 9 13.57 -1.87 -10.70
N TYR A 10 14.33 -2.87 -10.25
CA TYR A 10 13.84 -3.94 -9.37
C TYR A 10 14.22 -3.65 -7.92
N PHE A 11 13.21 -3.58 -7.06
CA PHE A 11 13.42 -3.40 -5.61
C PHE A 11 13.48 -4.77 -4.94
N GLU A 12 14.69 -5.23 -4.60
CA GLU A 12 14.92 -6.52 -3.92
C GLU A 12 14.33 -6.57 -2.50
N GLN A 13 14.12 -5.41 -1.88
CA GLN A 13 13.69 -5.26 -0.49
C GLN A 13 12.45 -4.36 -0.39
N ALA A 14 11.39 -4.72 -1.12
CA ALA A 14 10.09 -4.06 -1.03
C ALA A 14 9.16 -4.81 -0.07
N PHE A 15 8.92 -4.24 1.12
CA PHE A 15 8.11 -4.86 2.16
C PHE A 15 6.67 -4.35 2.18
N ALA A 16 5.72 -5.26 2.43
CA ALA A 16 4.36 -4.88 2.80
C ALA A 16 4.37 -4.20 4.18
N ASN A 17 3.56 -3.15 4.34
CA ASN A 17 3.47 -2.42 5.62
C ASN A 17 2.61 -3.16 6.65
N VAL A 18 1.71 -4.03 6.18
CA VAL A 18 0.82 -4.83 7.03
C VAL A 18 0.64 -6.22 6.40
N PRO A 19 0.65 -7.32 7.16
CA PRO A 19 0.44 -8.67 6.63
C PRO A 19 -1.04 -9.00 6.39
N MET A 20 -1.82 -8.06 5.86
CA MET A 20 -3.25 -8.20 5.61
C MET A 20 -3.67 -7.44 4.35
N CYS A 21 -4.71 -7.91 3.65
CA CYS A 21 -5.06 -7.41 2.33
C CYS A 21 -5.61 -5.97 2.34
N THR A 22 -6.68 -5.68 3.09
CA THR A 22 -7.29 -4.33 3.13
C THR A 22 -6.36 -3.26 3.70
N PRO A 23 -5.72 -3.43 4.88
CA PRO A 23 -4.86 -2.39 5.43
C PRO A 23 -3.59 -2.17 4.60
N ASN A 24 -3.00 -3.20 3.99
CA ASN A 24 -1.86 -2.99 3.08
C ASN A 24 -2.28 -2.23 1.81
N ARG A 25 -3.44 -2.54 1.24
CA ARG A 25 -4.00 -1.76 0.12
C ARG A 25 -4.28 -0.31 0.51
N ALA A 26 -4.79 -0.07 1.71
CA ALA A 26 -5.02 1.28 2.21
C ALA A 26 -3.71 2.08 2.29
N VAL A 27 -2.62 1.46 2.76
CA VAL A 27 -1.29 2.11 2.76
C VAL A 27 -0.82 2.43 1.35
N MET A 28 -0.98 1.51 0.40
CA MET A 28 -0.59 1.74 -1.00
C MET A 28 -1.38 2.86 -1.66
N LEU A 29 -2.69 2.97 -1.37
CA LEU A 29 -3.56 3.98 -1.99
C LEU A 29 -3.45 5.36 -1.34
N SER A 30 -3.19 5.41 -0.02
CA SER A 30 -3.10 6.67 0.71
C SER A 30 -1.68 7.21 0.84
N GLY A 31 -0.66 6.38 0.61
CA GLY A 31 0.74 6.73 0.90
C GLY A 31 1.01 7.00 2.39
N CYS A 32 0.17 6.49 3.29
CA CYS A 32 0.28 6.73 4.73
C CYS A 32 0.22 5.40 5.50
N TYR A 33 0.91 5.32 6.63
CA TYR A 33 0.87 4.14 7.51
C TYR A 33 -0.52 3.91 8.11
N PRO A 34 -0.83 2.69 8.60
CA PRO A 34 -2.13 2.37 9.20
C PRO A 34 -2.55 3.31 10.33
N ILE A 35 -1.59 3.78 11.13
CA ILE A 35 -1.83 4.74 12.22
C ILE A 35 -2.29 6.11 11.72
N GLN A 36 -1.97 6.46 10.47
CA GLN A 36 -2.35 7.73 9.83
C GLN A 36 -3.63 7.58 8.99
N ASN A 37 -3.77 6.50 8.23
CA ASN A 37 -4.94 6.27 7.37
C ASN A 37 -6.14 5.62 8.07
N ARG A 38 -5.96 5.16 9.32
CA ARG A 38 -6.99 4.60 10.19
C ARG A 38 -7.65 3.31 9.69
N VAL A 39 -6.94 2.53 8.88
CA VAL A 39 -7.37 1.19 8.42
C VAL A 39 -6.49 0.12 9.10
N PRO A 40 -6.84 -0.37 10.30
CA PRO A 40 -5.97 -1.30 11.06
C PRO A 40 -6.20 -2.77 10.71
N ALA A 41 -7.31 -3.13 10.06
CA ALA A 41 -7.73 -4.51 9.83
C ALA A 41 -8.53 -4.66 8.53
N ASN A 42 -8.87 -5.90 8.18
CA ASN A 42 -9.82 -6.17 7.10
C ASN A 42 -11.21 -5.59 7.42
N ASP A 43 -11.97 -5.32 6.35
CA ASP A 43 -13.33 -4.79 6.39
C ASP A 43 -13.49 -3.40 7.04
N ILE A 44 -12.38 -2.71 7.31
CA ILE A 44 -12.37 -1.28 7.63
C ILE A 44 -12.13 -0.49 6.35
N GLU A 45 -13.04 0.45 6.05
CA GLU A 45 -12.97 1.26 4.84
C GLU A 45 -11.92 2.38 4.95
N LEU A 46 -11.20 2.61 3.86
CA LEU A 46 -10.38 3.81 3.70
C LEU A 46 -11.29 5.00 3.39
N SER A 47 -11.16 6.10 4.13
CA SER A 47 -11.88 7.34 3.81
C SER A 47 -11.59 7.77 2.36
N PRO A 48 -12.61 8.12 1.54
CA PRO A 48 -12.41 8.57 0.17
C PRO A 48 -11.48 9.78 0.06
N SER A 49 -11.46 10.66 1.07
CA SER A 49 -10.54 11.80 1.12
C SER A 49 -9.07 11.42 1.27
N GLN A 50 -8.79 10.18 1.69
CA GLN A 50 -7.44 9.64 1.91
C GLN A 50 -7.01 8.67 0.79
N ALA A 51 -7.88 8.35 -0.17
CA ALA A 51 -7.58 7.42 -1.27
C ALA A 51 -6.71 8.02 -2.38
N ARG A 52 -6.24 9.26 -2.21
CA ARG A 52 -5.41 9.97 -3.17
C ARG A 52 -4.05 10.28 -2.58
N ILE A 53 -3.01 9.78 -3.23
CA ILE A 53 -1.66 10.31 -3.14
C ILE A 53 -1.74 11.65 -3.90
N ASN A 54 -1.37 12.77 -3.25
CA ASN A 54 -1.48 14.14 -3.80
C ASN A 54 -1.23 14.25 -5.31
#